data_AF-A0A821J413-F1
#
_entry.id   AF-A0A821J413-F1
#
_cell.length_a   1.000
_cell.length_b   1.000
_cell.length_c   1.000
_cell.angle_alpha   90.00
_cell.angle_beta   90.00
_cell.angle_gamma   90.00
#
_symmetry.space_group_name_H-M   'P 1'
#
loop_
_entity.id
_entity.type
_entity.pdbx_description
1 polymer ?
#
loop_
_entity_poly.entity_id
_entity_poly.type
_entity_poly.pdbx_seq_one_letter_code
_entity_poly.pdbx_strand_id
1 'polypeptide(L)'
;PFTFTIGDTRNFGVYEGGGNVVEVKKPEIVNFKSFSESLKDPEMLICDFSKLSMPANLHLAFQALSYFQKQYNALPKPWDAADADKFYEIVEKLNSENREKVLTDELNKHWIKLFAKTCTGDLCPIQAVLGGVAAQEAMKAVTGKFMPIRQFFYFDAIECLPENVFQPSNEATTESNIIPKLPRKPSRYYSQEIVFGEDFQEKLGKSKYFV
;
A
#
# COMPACT_ATOMS: atom_id res chain seq x y z
N PRO A 1 -17.45 33.57 -11.06
CA PRO A 1 -16.39 33.37 -10.04
C PRO A 1 -16.33 34.46 -8.95
N PHE A 2 -16.88 35.67 -9.17
CA PHE A 2 -16.77 36.79 -8.23
C PHE A 2 -18.02 37.02 -7.35
N THR A 3 -19.02 36.15 -7.44
CA THR A 3 -20.30 36.26 -6.71
C THR A 3 -20.70 34.92 -6.11
N PHE A 4 -21.37 34.93 -4.96
CA PHE A 4 -21.96 33.77 -4.29
C PHE A 4 -23.26 34.17 -3.58
N THR A 5 -24.08 33.19 -3.18
CA THR A 5 -25.37 33.41 -2.53
C THR A 5 -25.33 32.95 -1.07
N ILE A 6 -26.03 33.66 -0.18
CA ILE A 6 -26.09 33.36 1.27
C ILE A 6 -27.49 32.93 1.74
N GLY A 7 -28.43 32.72 0.81
CA GLY A 7 -29.83 32.40 1.09
C GLY A 7 -30.75 33.62 1.06
N ASP A 8 -31.93 33.50 1.67
CA ASP A 8 -32.96 34.53 1.70
C ASP A 8 -32.60 35.66 2.68
N THR A 9 -32.59 36.89 2.19
CA THR A 9 -32.24 38.11 2.94
C THR A 9 -33.38 39.14 2.96
N ARG A 10 -34.60 38.77 2.52
CA ARG A 10 -35.74 39.72 2.40
C ARG A 10 -36.14 40.42 3.70
N ASN A 11 -35.85 39.80 4.85
CA ASN A 11 -36.13 40.36 6.17
C ASN A 11 -34.95 41.16 6.77
N PHE A 12 -33.84 41.32 6.03
CA PHE A 12 -32.66 42.06 6.49
C PHE A 12 -32.72 43.54 6.08
N GLY A 13 -31.93 44.38 6.74
CA GLY A 13 -31.80 45.79 6.41
C GLY A 13 -31.16 46.01 5.03
N VAL A 14 -31.36 47.21 4.47
CA VAL A 14 -30.73 47.62 3.22
C VAL A 14 -29.22 47.73 3.43
N TYR A 15 -28.44 47.18 2.49
CA TYR A 15 -26.97 47.23 2.54
C TYR A 15 -26.45 48.66 2.33
N GLU A 16 -25.58 49.13 3.22
CA GLU A 16 -25.06 50.51 3.19
C GLU A 16 -23.67 50.64 2.54
N GLY A 17 -22.86 49.58 2.53
CA GLY A 17 -21.52 49.59 1.93
C GLY A 17 -20.45 48.91 2.79
N GLY A 18 -19.38 48.43 2.14
CA GLY A 18 -18.29 47.70 2.78
C GLY A 18 -18.68 46.32 3.33
N GLY A 19 -17.69 45.49 3.64
CA GLY A 19 -17.93 44.19 4.25
C GLY A 19 -16.81 43.20 3.95
N ASN A 20 -16.56 42.30 4.90
CA ASN A 20 -15.61 41.19 4.75
C ASN A 20 -16.34 39.88 4.94
N VAL A 21 -16.00 38.90 4.12
CA VAL A 21 -16.54 37.53 4.22
C VAL A 21 -15.46 36.65 4.83
N VAL A 22 -15.84 35.84 5.82
CA VAL A 22 -14.95 34.86 6.45
C VAL A 22 -15.54 33.47 6.24
N GLU A 23 -14.74 32.55 5.72
CA GLU A 23 -15.12 31.15 5.57
C GLU A 23 -15.14 30.47 6.95
N VAL A 24 -16.25 29.78 7.24
CA VAL A 24 -16.38 28.97 8.46
C VAL A 24 -16.54 27.51 8.06
N LYS A 25 -15.54 26.69 8.43
CA LYS A 25 -15.56 25.23 8.21
C LYS A 25 -16.48 24.58 9.23
N LYS A 26 -17.56 23.96 8.75
CA LYS A 26 -18.50 23.22 9.61
C LYS A 26 -17.94 21.83 9.95
N PRO A 27 -18.14 21.32 11.18
CA PRO A 27 -17.77 19.96 11.52
C PRO A 27 -18.60 18.95 10.71
N GLU A 28 -17.95 17.88 10.28
CA GLU A 28 -18.57 16.76 9.56
C GLU A 28 -18.40 15.47 10.38
N ILE A 29 -19.44 14.65 10.44
CA ILE A 29 -19.40 13.36 11.11
C ILE A 29 -18.93 12.31 10.12
N VAL A 30 -17.82 11.65 10.42
CA VAL A 30 -17.26 10.55 9.63
C VAL A 30 -17.59 9.23 10.30
N ASN A 31 -18.32 8.36 9.59
CA ASN A 31 -18.70 7.03 10.08
C ASN A 31 -17.74 5.96 9.55
N PHE A 32 -17.36 5.03 10.41
CA PHE A 32 -16.51 3.89 10.06
C PHE A 32 -17.27 2.57 10.20
N LYS A 33 -17.23 1.74 9.16
CA LYS A 33 -17.54 0.31 9.20
C LYS A 33 -16.62 -0.42 10.18
N SER A 34 -17.09 -1.54 10.73
CA SER A 34 -16.26 -2.45 11.51
C SER A 34 -15.20 -3.13 10.63
N PHE A 35 -14.11 -3.63 11.23
CA PHE A 35 -13.06 -4.33 10.49
C PHE A 35 -13.59 -5.55 9.70
N SER A 36 -14.53 -6.31 10.26
CA SER A 36 -15.09 -7.48 9.58
C SER A 36 -15.95 -7.12 8.36
N GLU A 37 -16.64 -5.98 8.41
CA GLU A 37 -17.45 -5.49 7.28
C GLU A 37 -16.56 -4.86 6.22
N SER A 38 -15.58 -4.05 6.64
CA SER A 38 -14.68 -3.38 5.70
C SER A 38 -13.72 -4.34 5.02
N LEU A 39 -13.44 -5.52 5.59
CA LEU A 39 -12.69 -6.57 4.90
C LEU A 39 -13.45 -7.11 3.67
N LYS A 40 -14.79 -7.17 3.72
CA LYS A 40 -15.64 -7.65 2.62
C LYS A 40 -15.91 -6.56 1.59
N ASP A 41 -16.16 -5.34 2.06
CA ASP A 41 -16.45 -4.16 1.24
C ASP A 41 -15.53 -2.97 1.62
N PRO A 42 -14.26 -3.00 1.16
CA PRO A 42 -13.23 -2.05 1.56
C PRO A 42 -13.37 -0.70 0.85
N GLU A 43 -13.39 0.37 1.65
CA GLU A 43 -13.15 1.74 1.16
C GLU A 43 -11.63 1.95 1.15
N MET A 44 -11.03 2.13 -0.02
CA MET A 44 -9.58 2.22 -0.20
C MET A 44 -9.18 3.62 -0.67
N LEU A 45 -8.22 4.23 0.02
CA LEU A 45 -7.59 5.47 -0.43
C LEU A 45 -6.58 5.18 -1.53
N ILE A 46 -6.78 5.79 -2.70
CA ILE A 46 -5.83 5.73 -3.82
C ILE A 46 -4.67 6.68 -3.54
N CYS A 47 -3.47 6.13 -3.34
CA CYS A 47 -2.25 6.91 -3.15
C CYS A 47 -1.53 7.24 -4.46
N ASP A 48 -1.66 6.36 -5.46
CA ASP A 48 -1.02 6.49 -6.77
C ASP A 48 -2.08 6.29 -7.86
N PHE A 49 -2.41 7.38 -8.56
CA PHE A 49 -3.41 7.38 -9.63
C PHE A 49 -2.95 6.65 -10.90
N SER A 50 -1.67 6.29 -11.02
CA SER A 50 -1.18 5.45 -12.10
C SER A 50 -1.43 3.94 -11.86
N LYS A 51 -1.78 3.55 -10.62
CA LYS A 51 -1.92 2.15 -10.18
C LYS A 51 -3.29 1.86 -9.58
N LEU A 52 -4.37 2.15 -10.31
CA LEU A 52 -5.75 2.09 -9.78
C LEU A 52 -6.19 0.70 -9.29
N SER A 53 -5.71 -0.39 -9.90
CA SER A 53 -6.03 -1.77 -9.48
C SER A 53 -5.12 -2.32 -8.38
N MET A 54 -4.05 -1.61 -8.01
CA MET A 54 -3.08 -2.08 -7.02
C MET A 54 -3.65 -2.23 -5.60
N PRO A 55 -4.44 -1.27 -5.07
CA PRO A 55 -4.98 -1.40 -3.72
C PRO A 55 -5.81 -2.68 -3.53
N ALA A 56 -6.60 -3.07 -4.53
CA ALA A 56 -7.39 -4.29 -4.50
C ALA A 56 -6.51 -5.55 -4.50
N ASN A 57 -5.48 -5.58 -5.34
CA ASN A 57 -4.51 -6.68 -5.39
C ASN A 57 -3.76 -6.83 -4.05
N LEU A 58 -3.30 -5.72 -3.46
CA LEU A 58 -2.63 -5.72 -2.17
C LEU A 58 -3.56 -6.14 -1.03
N HIS A 59 -4.82 -5.70 -1.05
CA HIS A 59 -5.82 -6.10 -0.06
C HIS A 59 -6.02 -7.61 -0.02
N LEU A 60 -6.05 -8.27 -1.18
CA LEU A 60 -6.11 -9.73 -1.27
C LEU A 60 -4.78 -10.38 -0.87
N ALA A 61 -3.65 -9.80 -1.26
CA ALA A 61 -2.32 -10.33 -0.92
C ALA A 61 -2.07 -10.33 0.60
N PHE A 62 -2.42 -9.26 1.32
CA PHE A 62 -2.28 -9.23 2.79
C PHE A 62 -3.20 -10.24 3.50
N GLN A 63 -4.40 -10.50 2.97
CA GLN A 63 -5.25 -11.57 3.46
C GLN A 63 -4.62 -12.94 3.18
N ALA A 64 -4.18 -13.17 1.95
CA ALA A 64 -3.52 -14.41 1.55
C ALA A 64 -2.27 -14.69 2.40
N LEU A 65 -1.50 -13.67 2.76
CA LEU A 65 -0.34 -13.80 3.66
C LEU A 65 -0.74 -14.36 5.02
N SER A 66 -1.84 -13.85 5.59
CA SER A 66 -2.38 -14.35 6.85
C SER A 66 -2.88 -15.80 6.74
N TYR A 67 -3.51 -16.16 5.62
CA TYR A 67 -3.95 -17.54 5.35
C TYR A 67 -2.78 -18.49 5.11
N PHE A 68 -1.77 -18.07 4.36
CA PHE A 68 -0.56 -18.83 4.08
C PHE A 68 0.19 -19.14 5.38
N GLN A 69 0.34 -18.14 6.26
CA GLN A 69 0.95 -18.34 7.57
C GLN A 69 0.17 -19.33 8.43
N LYS A 70 -1.17 -19.30 8.39
CA LYS A 70 -2.01 -20.28 9.12
C LYS A 70 -1.91 -21.69 8.55
N GLN A 71 -1.82 -21.84 7.23
CA GLN A 71 -1.80 -23.16 6.58
C GLN A 71 -0.43 -23.83 6.67
N TYR A 72 0.65 -23.09 6.43
CA TYR A 72 2.01 -23.62 6.33
C TYR A 72 2.87 -23.36 7.57
N ASN A 73 2.34 -22.63 8.55
CA ASN A 73 3.06 -22.19 9.76
C ASN A 73 4.40 -21.47 9.45
N ALA A 74 4.49 -20.86 8.28
CA ALA A 74 5.66 -20.16 7.76
C ALA A 74 5.22 -19.07 6.77
N LEU A 75 6.09 -18.09 6.54
CA LEU A 75 5.91 -17.10 5.48
C LEU A 75 6.48 -17.64 4.15
N PRO A 76 6.03 -17.13 2.99
CA PRO A 76 6.64 -17.45 1.71
C PRO A 76 8.15 -17.18 1.74
N LYS A 77 8.95 -18.14 1.24
CA LYS A 77 10.40 -17.97 1.22
C LYS A 77 10.81 -16.86 0.25
N PRO A 78 11.85 -16.05 0.57
CA PRO A 78 12.34 -15.01 -0.32
C PRO A 78 12.67 -15.58 -1.70
N TRP A 79 12.14 -14.97 -2.74
CA TRP A 79 12.41 -15.31 -4.15
C TRP A 79 12.08 -16.75 -4.59
N ASP A 80 11.40 -17.55 -3.77
CA ASP A 80 11.02 -18.92 -4.11
C ASP A 80 9.83 -18.94 -5.08
N ALA A 81 10.02 -19.61 -6.22
CA ALA A 81 8.99 -19.66 -7.27
C ALA A 81 7.79 -20.55 -6.87
N ALA A 82 8.05 -21.67 -6.19
CA ALA A 82 7.00 -22.62 -5.83
C ALA A 82 6.06 -22.05 -4.75
N ASP A 83 6.61 -21.38 -3.75
CA ASP A 83 5.82 -20.70 -2.72
C ASP A 83 5.07 -19.49 -3.31
N ALA A 84 5.66 -18.77 -4.27
CA ALA A 84 4.97 -17.69 -4.97
C ALA A 84 3.78 -18.18 -5.82
N ASP A 85 3.90 -19.35 -6.47
CA ASP A 85 2.80 -19.99 -7.19
C ASP A 85 1.66 -20.43 -6.25
N LYS A 86 1.98 -21.12 -5.15
CA LYS A 86 0.99 -21.48 -4.12
C LYS A 86 0.30 -20.25 -3.52
N PHE A 87 1.06 -19.17 -3.29
CA PHE A 87 0.51 -17.93 -2.77
C PHE A 87 -0.49 -17.29 -3.74
N TYR A 88 -0.18 -17.30 -5.04
CA TYR A 88 -1.09 -16.81 -6.07
C TYR A 88 -2.40 -17.61 -6.12
N GLU A 89 -2.34 -18.94 -6.01
CA GLU A 89 -3.55 -19.78 -5.94
C GLU A 89 -4.45 -19.44 -4.74
N ILE A 90 -3.86 -19.10 -3.59
CA ILE A 90 -4.62 -18.66 -2.41
C ILE A 90 -5.30 -17.32 -2.67
N VAL A 91 -4.59 -16.37 -3.31
CA VAL A 91 -5.16 -15.06 -3.67
C VAL A 91 -6.33 -15.22 -4.64
N GLU A 92 -6.20 -16.08 -5.65
CA GLU A 92 -7.25 -16.36 -6.64
C GLU A 92 -8.51 -16.96 -5.97
N LYS A 93 -8.33 -17.90 -5.03
CA LYS A 93 -9.43 -18.43 -4.21
C LYS A 93 -10.09 -17.35 -3.36
N LEU A 94 -9.30 -16.49 -2.70
CA LEU A 94 -9.85 -15.40 -1.87
C LEU A 94 -10.63 -14.35 -2.69
N ASN A 95 -10.26 -14.15 -3.95
CA ASN A 95 -10.98 -13.24 -4.84
C ASN A 95 -12.38 -13.78 -5.23
N SER A 96 -12.55 -15.11 -5.24
CA SER A 96 -13.78 -15.79 -5.68
C SER A 96 -14.67 -16.30 -4.53
N GLU A 97 -14.10 -16.82 -3.45
CA GLU A 97 -14.85 -17.54 -2.41
C GLU A 97 -15.43 -16.65 -1.29
N ASN A 98 -14.82 -15.50 -1.00
CA ASN A 98 -15.09 -14.77 0.24
C ASN A 98 -16.09 -13.59 0.08
N ARG A 99 -16.69 -13.43 -1.10
CA ARG A 99 -17.51 -12.25 -1.44
C ARG A 99 -18.66 -12.61 -2.39
N GLU A 100 -19.77 -11.89 -2.27
CA GLU A 100 -20.89 -11.97 -3.23
C GLU A 100 -20.49 -11.47 -4.63
N LYS A 101 -19.44 -10.64 -4.71
CA LYS A 101 -18.86 -10.13 -5.95
C LYS A 101 -17.33 -10.15 -5.86
N VAL A 102 -16.68 -10.48 -6.97
CA VAL A 102 -15.23 -10.41 -7.13
C VAL A 102 -14.74 -8.99 -6.77
N LEU A 103 -13.67 -8.89 -5.98
CA LEU A 103 -13.16 -7.59 -5.55
C LEU A 103 -12.53 -6.82 -6.71
N THR A 104 -11.82 -7.53 -7.58
CA THR A 104 -11.23 -6.97 -8.79
C THR A 104 -11.17 -8.00 -9.90
N ASP A 105 -11.54 -7.57 -11.11
CA ASP A 105 -11.38 -8.35 -12.34
C ASP A 105 -9.94 -8.25 -12.88
N GLU A 106 -9.12 -7.31 -12.35
CA GLU A 106 -7.74 -7.04 -12.75
C GLU A 106 -6.73 -7.66 -11.77
N LEU A 107 -6.79 -8.99 -11.60
CA LEU A 107 -5.85 -9.68 -10.73
C LEU A 107 -4.47 -9.80 -11.40
N ASN A 108 -3.47 -9.09 -10.87
CA ASN A 108 -2.15 -9.04 -11.48
C ASN A 108 -1.20 -10.11 -10.90
N LYS A 109 -1.11 -11.24 -11.60
CA LYS A 109 -0.26 -12.39 -11.23
C LYS A 109 1.20 -12.02 -10.96
N HIS A 110 1.78 -11.14 -11.77
CA HIS A 110 3.18 -10.77 -11.62
C HIS A 110 3.44 -10.06 -10.28
N TRP A 111 2.59 -9.10 -9.93
CA TRP A 111 2.72 -8.30 -8.72
C TRP A 111 2.45 -9.10 -7.46
N ILE A 112 1.45 -9.98 -7.49
CA ILE A 112 1.14 -10.88 -6.38
C ILE A 112 2.31 -11.84 -6.10
N LYS A 113 2.92 -12.38 -7.16
CA LYS A 113 4.12 -13.21 -7.01
C LYS A 113 5.30 -12.40 -6.47
N LEU A 114 5.51 -11.17 -6.92
CA LEU A 114 6.55 -10.30 -6.37
C LEU A 114 6.32 -9.95 -4.91
N PHE A 115 5.07 -9.74 -4.50
CA PHE A 115 4.71 -9.58 -3.11
C PHE A 115 5.13 -10.83 -2.30
N ALA A 116 4.77 -12.04 -2.74
CA ALA A 116 5.18 -13.27 -2.06
C ALA A 116 6.71 -13.39 -1.95
N LYS A 117 7.45 -13.04 -3.00
CA LYS A 117 8.92 -13.10 -3.03
C LYS A 117 9.59 -12.09 -2.10
N THR A 118 8.95 -10.98 -1.79
CA THR A 118 9.52 -9.86 -1.01
C THR A 118 8.86 -9.64 0.36
N CYS A 119 7.78 -10.36 0.69
CA CYS A 119 6.97 -10.13 1.90
C CYS A 119 7.69 -10.35 3.24
N THR A 120 8.81 -11.06 3.24
CA THR A 120 9.66 -11.25 4.42
C THR A 120 10.65 -10.10 4.63
N GLY A 121 10.74 -9.18 3.67
CA GLY A 121 11.55 -7.98 3.70
C GLY A 121 11.11 -6.99 4.79
N ASP A 122 12.09 -6.31 5.38
CA ASP A 122 11.85 -5.23 6.33
C ASP A 122 12.74 -4.03 5.97
N LEU A 123 12.10 -2.95 5.51
CA LEU A 123 12.76 -1.81 4.88
C LEU A 123 12.47 -0.52 5.66
N CYS A 124 13.53 0.11 6.17
CA CYS A 124 13.43 1.34 6.95
C CYS A 124 12.64 2.48 6.24
N PRO A 125 12.80 2.74 4.92
CA PRO A 125 12.00 3.76 4.25
C PRO A 125 10.50 3.47 4.26
N ILE A 126 10.10 2.20 4.09
CA ILE A 126 8.69 1.79 4.12
C ILE A 126 8.14 1.95 5.54
N GLN A 127 8.90 1.51 6.55
CA GLN A 127 8.55 1.70 7.96
C GLN A 127 8.38 3.18 8.32
N ALA A 128 9.26 4.06 7.82
CA ALA A 128 9.19 5.50 8.07
C ALA A 128 7.94 6.13 7.44
N VAL A 129 7.61 5.79 6.20
CA VAL A 129 6.39 6.28 5.51
C VAL A 129 5.14 5.79 6.24
N LEU A 130 5.00 4.48 6.45
CA LEU A 130 3.82 3.90 7.09
C LEU A 130 3.70 4.32 8.55
N GLY A 131 4.83 4.42 9.27
CA GLY A 131 4.88 4.90 10.65
C GLY A 131 4.46 6.36 10.77
N GLY A 132 4.89 7.23 9.85
CA GLY A 132 4.45 8.62 9.78
C GLY A 132 2.95 8.75 9.51
N VAL A 133 2.42 7.98 8.55
CA VAL A 133 0.97 7.94 8.26
C VAL A 133 0.19 7.46 9.48
N ALA A 134 0.58 6.33 10.08
CA ALA A 134 -0.11 5.77 11.25
C ALA A 134 -0.07 6.71 12.46
N ALA A 135 1.07 7.36 12.73
CA ALA A 135 1.19 8.35 13.79
C ALA A 135 0.26 9.55 13.55
N GLN A 136 0.17 10.02 12.30
CA GLN A 136 -0.75 11.10 11.95
C GLN A 136 -2.21 10.68 12.12
N GLU A 137 -2.59 9.46 11.72
CA GLU A 137 -3.95 8.94 11.94
C GLU A 137 -4.30 8.83 13.43
N ALA A 138 -3.34 8.43 14.29
CA ALA A 138 -3.53 8.43 15.73
C ALA A 138 -3.80 9.85 16.26
N MET A 139 -3.07 10.85 15.76
CA MET A 139 -3.32 12.27 16.11
C MET A 139 -4.69 12.75 15.62
N LYS A 140 -5.14 12.33 14.43
CA LYS A 140 -6.48 12.66 13.92
C LYS A 140 -7.58 12.06 14.80
N ALA A 141 -7.42 10.81 15.22
CA ALA A 141 -8.40 10.11 16.05
C ALA A 141 -8.64 10.80 17.40
N VAL A 142 -7.60 11.35 18.03
CA VAL A 142 -7.72 12.01 19.35
C VAL A 142 -8.05 13.51 19.27
N THR A 143 -7.82 14.16 18.12
CA THR A 143 -8.05 15.61 17.96
C THR A 143 -9.29 15.98 17.15
N GLY A 144 -9.77 15.09 16.27
CA GLY A 144 -10.85 15.39 15.33
C GLY A 144 -10.53 16.52 14.33
N LYS A 145 -9.24 16.87 14.14
CA LYS A 145 -8.84 18.10 13.42
C LYS A 145 -8.75 17.94 11.90
N PHE A 146 -8.32 16.78 11.42
CA PHE A 146 -8.13 16.52 9.99
C PHE A 146 -8.92 15.31 9.54
N MET A 147 -9.27 15.25 8.25
CA MET A 147 -9.97 14.10 7.67
C MET A 147 -9.12 12.83 7.80
N PRO A 148 -9.62 11.80 8.49
CA PRO A 148 -8.93 10.51 8.61
C PRO A 148 -8.99 9.72 7.29
N ILE A 149 -8.10 8.75 7.16
CA ILE A 149 -8.18 7.76 6.08
C ILE A 149 -9.43 6.90 6.27
N ARG A 150 -10.19 6.70 5.19
CA ARG A 150 -11.43 5.89 5.18
C ARG A 150 -11.30 4.77 4.16
N GLN A 151 -11.03 3.53 4.52
CA GLN A 151 -10.47 3.04 5.79
C GLN A 151 -9.12 2.36 5.57
N PHE A 152 -8.92 1.78 4.38
CA PHE A 152 -7.69 1.11 4.01
C PHE A 152 -6.78 2.03 3.21
N PHE A 153 -5.49 1.95 3.53
CA PHE A 153 -4.43 2.60 2.79
C PHE A 153 -3.39 1.55 2.43
N TYR A 154 -3.19 1.35 1.14
CA TYR A 154 -2.17 0.46 0.60
C TYR A 154 -1.12 1.31 -0.08
N PHE A 155 0.13 1.02 0.21
CA PHE A 155 1.28 1.68 -0.37
C PHE A 155 2.28 0.63 -0.80
N ASP A 156 2.81 0.79 -2.01
CA ASP A 156 3.92 0.01 -2.54
C ASP A 156 4.94 0.94 -3.19
N ALA A 157 6.18 0.45 -3.26
CA ALA A 157 7.27 1.10 -3.98
C ALA A 157 7.97 0.04 -4.82
N ILE A 158 7.21 -0.70 -5.64
CA ILE A 158 7.79 -1.80 -6.41
C ILE A 158 8.88 -1.31 -7.36
N GLU A 159 8.80 -0.06 -7.81
CA GLU A 159 9.75 0.58 -8.72
C GLU A 159 11.16 0.65 -8.15
N CYS A 160 11.33 0.47 -6.84
CA CYS A 160 12.64 0.36 -6.22
C CYS A 160 13.32 -0.99 -6.48
N LEU A 161 12.58 -2.01 -6.94
CA LEU A 161 13.17 -3.29 -7.31
C LEU A 161 14.03 -3.17 -8.58
N PRO A 162 15.08 -4.00 -8.72
CA PRO A 162 15.92 -4.02 -9.90
C PRO A 162 15.13 -4.25 -11.21
N GLU A 163 15.47 -3.53 -12.29
CA GLU A 163 14.72 -3.56 -13.57
C GLU A 163 14.59 -4.96 -14.19
N ASN A 164 15.59 -5.82 -14.01
CA ASN A 164 15.61 -7.22 -14.42
C ASN A 164 14.47 -8.05 -13.83
N VAL A 165 13.87 -7.62 -12.72
CA VAL A 165 12.73 -8.29 -12.08
C VAL A 165 11.44 -8.12 -12.90
N PHE A 166 11.35 -7.04 -13.70
CA PHE A 166 10.21 -6.73 -14.55
C PHE A 166 10.36 -7.24 -15.99
N GLN A 167 11.54 -7.76 -16.35
CA GLN A 167 11.77 -8.30 -17.68
C GLN A 167 11.08 -9.67 -17.83
N PRO A 168 10.40 -9.93 -18.96
CA PRO A 168 9.85 -11.25 -19.22
C PRO A 168 10.98 -12.27 -19.26
N SER A 169 10.76 -13.42 -18.63
CA SER A 169 11.70 -14.54 -18.60
C SER A 169 11.90 -15.09 -20.02
N ASN A 170 12.77 -14.46 -20.81
CA ASN A 170 13.29 -15.08 -22.02
C ASN A 170 14.24 -16.21 -21.58
N GLU A 171 14.14 -17.36 -22.24
CA GLU A 171 14.78 -18.65 -21.91
C GLU A 171 16.33 -18.62 -21.77
N ALA A 172 16.97 -17.48 -22.00
CA ALA A 172 18.41 -17.26 -21.85
C ALA A 172 18.84 -16.52 -20.58
N THR A 173 17.91 -16.01 -19.76
CA THR A 173 18.25 -15.35 -18.49
C THR A 173 18.25 -16.39 -17.37
N THR A 174 19.43 -16.89 -17.02
CA THR A 174 19.62 -17.83 -15.90
C THR A 174 18.93 -17.27 -14.64
N GLU A 175 18.22 -18.09 -13.87
CA GLU A 175 17.51 -17.65 -12.64
C GLU A 175 18.39 -16.83 -11.69
N SER A 176 19.71 -17.05 -11.74
CA SER A 176 20.74 -16.29 -11.02
C SER A 176 20.81 -14.79 -11.34
N ASN A 177 20.31 -14.35 -12.50
CA ASN A 177 20.31 -12.95 -12.91
C ASN A 177 19.03 -12.21 -12.52
N ILE A 178 17.94 -12.92 -12.18
CA ILE A 178 16.65 -12.33 -11.77
C ILE A 178 16.54 -12.32 -10.24
N ILE A 179 17.09 -13.35 -9.58
CA ILE A 179 17.07 -13.49 -8.12
C ILE A 179 18.22 -12.66 -7.55
N PRO A 180 17.96 -11.67 -6.69
CA PRO A 180 19.00 -10.99 -5.95
C PRO A 180 19.80 -12.02 -5.15
N LYS A 181 21.12 -11.86 -5.15
CA LYS A 181 22.00 -12.75 -4.41
C LYS A 181 21.66 -12.70 -2.92
N LEU A 182 21.00 -13.75 -2.44
CA LEU A 182 20.50 -13.83 -1.07
C LEU A 182 21.67 -13.91 -0.06
N PRO A 183 21.50 -13.29 1.11
CA PRO A 183 22.53 -13.25 2.14
C PRO A 183 22.86 -14.65 2.65
N ARG A 184 24.15 -15.03 2.61
CA ARG A 184 24.60 -16.35 3.12
C ARG A 184 24.67 -16.42 4.64
N LYS A 185 24.76 -15.27 5.31
CA LYS A 185 24.87 -15.15 6.77
C LYS A 185 23.93 -14.07 7.29
N PRO A 186 23.33 -14.25 8.48
CA PRO A 186 22.52 -13.21 9.09
C PRO A 186 23.39 -11.99 9.39
N SER A 187 22.97 -10.84 8.87
CA SER A 187 23.57 -9.53 9.10
C SER A 187 22.50 -8.57 9.66
N ARG A 188 22.92 -7.40 10.15
CA ARG A 188 21.97 -6.33 10.52
C ARG A 188 21.14 -5.81 9.33
N TYR A 189 21.57 -6.10 8.10
CA TYR A 189 20.91 -5.71 6.86
C TYR A 189 20.18 -6.89 6.20
N TYR A 190 20.09 -8.04 6.86
CA TYR A 190 19.52 -9.28 6.31
C TYR A 190 18.16 -9.03 5.66
N SER A 191 17.26 -8.31 6.33
CA SER A 191 15.91 -8.01 5.83
C SER A 191 15.87 -7.08 4.61
N GLN A 192 16.92 -6.28 4.39
CA GLN A 192 17.08 -5.46 3.18
C GLN A 192 17.77 -6.25 2.07
N GLU A 193 18.77 -7.07 2.42
CA GLU A 193 19.50 -7.96 1.52
C GLU A 193 18.59 -9.02 0.89
N ILE A 194 17.56 -9.51 1.59
CA ILE A 194 16.57 -10.43 0.99
C ILE A 194 15.68 -9.76 -0.08
N VAL A 195 15.54 -8.44 -0.07
CA VAL A 195 14.74 -7.70 -1.07
C VAL A 195 15.61 -7.26 -2.24
N PHE A 196 16.78 -6.66 -1.97
CA PHE A 196 17.63 -6.04 -3.01
C PHE A 196 18.91 -6.82 -3.33
N GLY A 197 19.31 -7.78 -2.50
CA GLY A 197 20.53 -8.59 -2.65
C GLY A 197 21.76 -8.03 -1.92
N GLU A 198 22.75 -8.90 -1.69
CA GLU A 198 24.05 -8.54 -1.09
C GLU A 198 24.78 -7.45 -1.89
N ASP A 199 24.75 -7.54 -3.22
CA ASP A 199 25.50 -6.62 -4.11
C ASP A 199 24.98 -5.18 -4.00
N PHE A 200 23.66 -5.02 -3.84
CA PHE A 200 23.05 -3.71 -3.61
C PHE A 200 23.47 -3.13 -2.26
N GLN A 201 23.51 -3.98 -1.21
CA GLN A 201 23.96 -3.56 0.12
C GLN A 201 25.43 -3.13 0.13
N GLU A 202 26.30 -3.84 -0.60
CA GLU A 202 27.70 -3.47 -0.75
C GLU A 202 27.85 -2.14 -1.49
N LYS A 203 27.07 -1.94 -2.57
CA LYS A 203 27.05 -0.68 -3.31
C LYS A 203 26.64 0.48 -2.41
N LEU A 204 25.58 0.31 -1.61
CA LEU A 204 25.13 1.31 -0.65
C LEU A 204 26.21 1.66 0.38
N GLY A 205 26.94 0.65 0.89
CA GLY A 205 28.03 0.86 1.85
C GLY A 205 29.24 1.62 1.28
N LYS A 206 29.45 1.59 -0.03
CA LYS A 206 30.52 2.34 -0.73
C LYS A 206 30.07 3.71 -1.24
N SER A 207 28.78 4.02 -1.15
CA SER A 207 28.23 5.28 -1.65
C SER A 207 28.73 6.47 -0.84
N LYS A 208 28.94 7.60 -1.53
CA LYS A 208 29.33 8.87 -0.93
C LYS A 208 28.25 9.89 -1.24
N TYR A 209 27.49 10.27 -0.22
CA TYR A 209 26.44 11.29 -0.31
C TYR A 209 26.83 12.51 0.51
N PHE A 210 26.41 13.69 0.05
CA PHE A 210 26.44 14.93 0.80
C PHE A 210 24.99 15.26 1.17
N VAL A 211 24.75 15.51 2.46
CA VAL A 211 23.43 15.85 3.02
C VAL A 211 23.42 17.33 3.35
#